data_AF-A0A356XCX9-F1
#
_entry.id   AF-A0A356XCX9-F1
#
_cell.length_a   1.000
_cell.length_b   1.000
_cell.length_c   1.000
_cell.angle_alpha   90.00
_cell.angle_beta   90.00
_cell.angle_gamma   90.00
#
_symmetry.space_group_name_H-M   'P 1'
#
loop_
_entity.id
_entity.type
_entity.pdbx_description
1 polymer ?
#
loop_
_entity_poly.entity_id
_entity_poly.type
_entity_poly.pdbx_seq_one_letter_code
_entity_poly.pdbx_strand_id
1 'polypeptide(L)' 'MLKLSCFADEISADLHEQVAFLKQNRIGSVDLRGVWDKNVLDLTPGELDRIKAEFDRNGIRTAAVA' A
#
# COMPACT_ATOMS: atom_id res chain seq x y z
N MET A 1 -8.83 13.97 15.17
CA MET A 1 -8.97 14.04 13.69
C MET A 1 -9.01 12.62 13.16
N LEU A 2 -9.93 12.30 12.25
CA LEU A 2 -10.08 10.95 11.69
C LEU A 2 -8.96 10.67 10.68
N LYS A 3 -8.49 9.42 10.60
CA LYS A 3 -7.56 8.94 9.57
C LYS A 3 -8.32 7.97 8.66
N LEU A 4 -8.16 8.13 7.36
CA LEU A 4 -8.74 7.25 6.34
C LEU A 4 -7.68 6.28 5.83
N SER A 5 -8.05 5.00 5.72
CA SER A 5 -7.30 3.94 5.04
C SER A 5 -8.16 3.32 3.95
N CYS A 6 -7.55 2.56 3.05
CA CYS A 6 -8.27 1.73 2.08
C CYS A 6 -7.47 0.46 1.72
N PHE A 7 -8.17 -0.51 1.13
CA PHE A 7 -7.58 -1.67 0.46
C PHE A 7 -7.21 -1.29 -0.98
N ALA A 8 -5.98 -0.81 -1.18
CA ALA A 8 -5.56 -0.30 -2.49
C ALA A 8 -5.45 -1.40 -3.56
N ASP A 9 -5.26 -2.64 -3.13
CA ASP A 9 -5.18 -3.83 -3.98
C ASP A 9 -6.48 -4.15 -4.73
N GLU A 10 -7.64 -3.63 -4.29
CA GLU A 10 -8.92 -3.77 -5.03
C GLU A 10 -8.95 -2.97 -6.32
N ILE A 11 -8.08 -1.96 -6.44
CA ILE A 11 -7.98 -1.11 -7.63
C ILE A 11 -6.95 -1.67 -8.62
N SER A 12 -5.81 -2.15 -8.10
CA SER A 12 -4.74 -2.74 -8.92
C SER A 12 -3.78 -3.58 -8.08
N ALA A 13 -3.21 -4.60 -8.70
CA ALA A 13 -2.10 -5.36 -8.13
C ALA A 13 -0.76 -4.60 -8.22
N ASP A 14 -0.61 -3.61 -9.10
CA ASP A 14 0.66 -2.88 -9.22
C ASP A 14 0.86 -1.86 -8.09
N LEU A 15 2.04 -1.90 -7.45
CA LEU A 15 2.41 -1.01 -6.35
C LEU A 15 2.28 0.47 -6.71
N HIS A 16 2.73 0.87 -7.91
CA HIS A 16 2.75 2.27 -8.29
C HIS A 16 1.34 2.77 -8.61
N GLU A 17 0.49 1.94 -9.20
CA GLU A 17 -0.93 2.26 -9.40
C GLU A 17 -1.67 2.40 -8.06
N GLN A 18 -1.43 1.50 -7.10
CA GLN A 18 -1.98 1.62 -5.74
C GLN A 18 -1.59 2.96 -5.08
N VAL A 19 -0.30 3.32 -5.15
CA VAL A 19 0.22 4.57 -4.60
C VAL A 19 -0.34 5.79 -5.32
N ALA A 20 -0.44 5.75 -6.64
CA ALA A 20 -1.02 6.82 -7.43
C ALA A 20 -2.49 7.07 -7.05
N PHE A 21 -3.27 6.00 -6.89
CA PHE A 21 -4.67 6.07 -6.47
C PHE A 21 -4.81 6.70 -5.07
N LEU A 22 -4.02 6.25 -4.10
CA LEU A 22 -4.00 6.80 -2.74
C LEU A 22 -3.72 8.31 -2.76
N LYS A 23 -2.73 8.74 -3.54
CA LYS A 23 -2.37 10.16 -3.67
C LYS A 23 -3.45 10.99 -4.34
N GLN A 24 -4.03 10.49 -5.43
CA GLN A 24 -5.11 11.17 -6.15
C GLN A 24 -6.31 11.45 -5.23
N ASN A 25 -6.61 10.51 -4.32
CA ASN A 25 -7.73 10.61 -3.39
C ASN A 25 -7.34 11.23 -2.03
N ARG A 26 -6.09 11.68 -1.85
CA ARG A 26 -5.57 12.26 -0.60
C ARG A 26 -5.72 11.33 0.61
N ILE A 27 -5.58 10.02 0.38
CA ILE A 27 -5.60 8.98 1.42
C ILE A 27 -4.15 8.71 1.84
N GLY A 28 -3.83 9.00 3.10
CA GLY A 28 -2.47 8.88 3.63
C GLY A 28 -2.16 7.54 4.29
N SER A 29 -3.08 6.58 4.26
CA SER A 29 -2.87 5.27 4.88
C SER A 29 -3.49 4.14 4.07
N VAL A 30 -2.95 2.93 4.21
CA VAL A 30 -3.38 1.74 3.48
C VAL A 30 -3.51 0.55 4.44
N ASP A 31 -4.48 -0.30 4.19
CA ASP A 31 -4.60 -1.61 4.83
C ASP A 31 -4.00 -2.64 3.87
N LEU A 32 -2.77 -3.07 4.17
CA LEU A 32 -1.93 -3.83 3.25
C LEU A 32 -2.32 -5.31 3.26
N ARG A 33 -3.01 -5.77 2.21
CA ARG A 33 -3.35 -7.18 1.99
C ARG A 33 -2.42 -7.89 1.00
N GLY A 34 -1.95 -7.15 -0.01
CA GLY A 34 -1.16 -7.72 -1.07
C GLY A 34 -0.71 -6.71 -2.11
N VAL A 35 0.33 -7.09 -2.85
CA VAL A 35 0.91 -6.33 -3.96
C VAL A 35 1.46 -7.35 -4.97
N TRP A 36 1.40 -7.05 -6.26
CA TRP A 36 1.86 -7.89 -7.37
C TRP A 36 1.21 -9.28 -7.38
N ASP A 37 -0.10 -9.32 -7.13
CA ASP A 37 -0.91 -10.55 -7.03
C ASP A 37 -0.44 -11.54 -5.95
N LYS A 38 0.38 -11.07 -5.00
CA LYS A 38 0.83 -11.83 -3.83
C LYS A 38 0.13 -11.36 -2.59
N ASN A 39 -0.29 -12.31 -1.74
CA ASN A 39 -0.68 -11.98 -0.38
C ASN A 39 0.52 -11.41 0.39
N VAL A 40 0.27 -10.50 1.34
CA VAL A 40 1.32 -9.88 2.16
C VAL A 40 2.21 -10.89 2.88
N LEU A 41 1.69 -12.07 3.22
CA LEU A 41 2.43 -13.17 3.84
C LEU A 41 3.36 -13.91 2.86
N ASP A 42 3.12 -13.80 1.56
CA ASP A 42 3.91 -14.44 0.50
C ASP A 42 4.99 -13.50 -0.10
N LEU A 43 5.04 -12.25 0.36
CA LEU A 43 6.04 -11.28 -0.06
C LEU A 43 7.40 -11.60 0.55
N THR A 44 8.44 -11.51 -0.28
CA THR A 44 9.82 -11.64 0.20
C THR A 44 10.27 -10.40 0.98
N PRO A 45 11.32 -10.50 1.83
CA PRO A 45 11.85 -9.33 2.53
C PRO A 45 12.24 -8.17 1.59
N GLY A 46 12.85 -8.47 0.43
CA GLY A 46 13.22 -7.42 -0.54
C GLY A 46 12.01 -6.76 -1.21
N GLU A 47 10.91 -7.49 -1.37
CA GLU A 47 9.64 -6.95 -1.85
C GLU A 47 9.00 -6.04 -0.80
N LEU A 48 9.01 -6.44 0.47
CA LEU A 48 8.55 -5.61 1.58
C LEU A 48 9.37 -4.32 1.72
N ASP A 49 10.69 -4.40 1.57
CA ASP A 49 11.57 -3.23 1.58
C ASP A 49 11.25 -2.27 0.42
N ARG A 50 10.98 -2.82 -0.77
CA ARG A 50 10.57 -2.03 -1.94
C ARG A 50 9.23 -1.32 -1.70
N ILE A 51 8.23 -2.02 -1.15
CA ILE A 51 6.92 -1.47 -0.81
C ILE A 51 7.08 -0.35 0.23
N LYS A 52 7.84 -0.63 1.29
CA LYS A 52 8.12 0.34 2.35
C LYS A 52 8.78 1.60 1.80
N ALA A 53 9.81 1.45 0.97
CA ALA A 53 10.51 2.58 0.37
C ALA A 53 9.56 3.43 -0.48
N GLU A 54 8.66 2.81 -1.23
CA GLU A 54 7.67 3.53 -2.03
C GLU A 54 6.66 4.28 -1.16
N PHE A 55 6.15 3.65 -0.11
CA PHE A 55 5.23 4.31 0.83
C PHE A 55 5.90 5.47 1.58
N ASP A 56 7.13 5.29 2.06
CA ASP A 56 7.90 6.34 2.73
C ASP A 56 8.15 7.54 1.80
N ARG A 57 8.54 7.29 0.53
CA ARG A 57 8.71 8.33 -0.49
C ARG A 57 7.44 9.15 -0.75
N ASN A 58 6.27 8.53 -0.59
CA ASN A 58 4.98 9.13 -0.90
C ASN A 58 4.20 9.56 0.36
N GLY A 59 4.78 9.43 1.56
CA GLY A 59 4.14 9.80 2.82
C GLY A 59 2.93 8.93 3.20
N ILE A 60 2.86 7.70 2.69
CA ILE A 60 1.80 6.73 2.96
C ILE A 60 2.20 5.88 4.17
N ARG A 61 1.24 5.57 5.05
CA ARG A 61 1.46 4.68 6.20
C ARG A 61 0.63 3.42 6.09
N THR A 62 1.16 2.30 6.55
CA THR A 62 0.35 1.11 6.78
C THR A 62 -0.46 1.29 8.06
N ALA A 63 -1.79 1.22 7.97
CA ALA A 63 -2.69 1.31 9.12
C ALA A 63 -2.99 -0.09 9.69
N ALA A 64 -3.18 -1.08 8.83
CA ALA A 64 -3.33 -2.48 9.18
C ALA A 64 -2.67 -3.41 8.14
N VAL A 65 -2.45 -4.67 8.55
CA VAL A 65 -2.09 -5.78 7.69
C VAL A 65 -3.20 -6.82 7.85
N ALA A 66 -3.75 -7.32 6.73
CA ALA A 66 -4.92 -8.20 6.72
C ALA A 66 -4.75 -9.36 5.74
#